data_AF-A0A086A7T2-F1
#
_entry.id   AF-A0A086A7T2-F1
#
_cell.length_a   1.000
_cell.length_b   1.000
_cell.length_c   1.000
_cell.angle_alpha   90.00
_cell.angle_beta   90.00
_cell.angle_gamma   90.00
#
_symmetry.space_group_name_H-M   'P 1'
#
loop_
_entity.id
_entity.type
_entity.pdbx_description
1 polymer ?
#
loop_
_entity_poly.entity_id
_entity_poly.type
_entity_poly.pdbx_seq_one_letter_code
_entity_poly.pdbx_strand_id
1 'polypeptide(L)'
;MNNKKFCCERLSGAYSVGNGFGLNFRVLKFSEKLFNQLKVIDPLIFDKGYVLTSGYVNTINDEKTMSLFINNCPFCGQKLSDFYKSDEYVQEIIES
;
A
#
# COMPACT_ATOMS: atom_id res chain seq x y z
N MET A 1 -11.99 -1.88 -20.01
CA MET A 1 -10.72 -1.94 -19.24
C MET A 1 -10.81 -3.07 -18.26
N ASN A 2 -9.89 -4.04 -18.30
CA ASN A 2 -9.82 -5.08 -17.27
C ASN A 2 -9.27 -4.43 -16.00
N ASN A 3 -10.15 -3.94 -15.12
CA ASN A 3 -9.81 -3.35 -13.83
C ASN A 3 -9.28 -4.46 -12.90
N LYS A 4 -8.04 -4.88 -13.11
CA LYS A 4 -7.36 -5.81 -12.22
C LYS A 4 -7.01 -5.05 -10.94
N LYS A 5 -7.76 -5.29 -9.86
CA LYS A 5 -7.50 -4.75 -8.51
C LYS A 5 -6.10 -5.13 -7.97
N PHE A 6 -5.52 -6.21 -8.47
CA PHE A 6 -4.23 -6.74 -8.02
C PHE A 6 -3.30 -7.02 -9.19
N CYS A 7 -2.00 -6.84 -8.96
CA CYS A 7 -0.96 -7.10 -9.98
C CYS A 7 -0.75 -8.59 -10.28
N CYS A 8 -1.21 -9.49 -9.42
CA CYS A 8 -1.19 -10.94 -9.67
C CYS A 8 -2.24 -11.68 -8.84
N GLU A 9 -2.55 -12.91 -9.25
CA GLU A 9 -3.52 -13.78 -8.59
C GLU A 9 -3.08 -14.19 -7.18
N ARG A 10 -1.77 -14.35 -6.94
CA ARG A 10 -1.24 -14.67 -5.61
C ARG A 10 -1.47 -13.56 -4.59
N LEU A 11 -1.27 -12.30 -5.01
CA LEU A 11 -1.59 -11.15 -4.17
C LEU A 11 -3.10 -11.06 -3.93
N SER A 12 -3.91 -11.27 -4.98
CA SER A 12 -5.37 -11.33 -4.84
C SER A 12 -5.80 -12.42 -3.87
N GLY A 13 -5.22 -13.62 -3.96
CA GLY A 13 -5.49 -14.74 -3.07
C GLY A 13 -5.12 -14.41 -1.63
N ALA A 14 -3.90 -13.92 -1.41
CA ALA A 14 -3.44 -13.51 -0.08
C ALA A 14 -4.34 -12.44 0.55
N TYR A 15 -4.84 -11.50 -0.25
CA TYR A 15 -5.80 -10.48 0.18
C TYR A 15 -7.19 -11.05 0.47
N SER A 16 -7.67 -11.97 -0.38
CA SER A 16 -9.02 -12.54 -0.31
C SER A 16 -9.19 -13.60 0.77
N VAL A 17 -8.10 -14.25 1.22
CA VAL A 17 -8.13 -15.18 2.35
C VAL A 17 -8.24 -14.35 3.63
N GLY A 18 -9.43 -13.76 3.82
CA GLY A 18 -9.75 -12.93 4.97
C GLY A 18 -9.67 -13.74 6.24
N ASN A 19 -8.62 -13.53 7.02
CA ASN A 19 -8.53 -14.03 8.39
C ASN A 19 -7.81 -12.96 9.21
N GLY A 20 -8.29 -12.70 10.42
CA GLY A 20 -7.78 -11.69 11.35
C GLY A 20 -6.31 -11.81 11.77
N PHE A 21 -5.54 -12.70 11.11
CA PHE A 21 -4.12 -12.98 11.32
C PHE A 21 -3.28 -12.94 10.01
N GLY A 22 -3.89 -12.61 8.86
CA GLY A 22 -3.22 -12.58 7.55
C GLY A 22 -2.49 -11.27 7.23
N LEU A 23 -1.59 -11.30 6.24
CA LEU A 23 -0.96 -10.12 5.67
C LEU A 23 -1.97 -9.34 4.82
N ASN A 24 -2.15 -8.05 5.13
CA ASN A 24 -3.02 -7.16 4.36
C ASN A 24 -2.22 -6.18 3.55
N PHE A 25 -2.48 -6.16 2.26
CA PHE A 25 -1.91 -5.19 1.35
C PHE A 25 -2.80 -3.94 1.30
N ARG A 26 -2.21 -2.77 1.53
CA ARG A 26 -2.89 -1.48 1.45
C ARG A 26 -2.11 -0.52 0.55
N VAL A 27 -2.83 0.15 -0.35
CA VAL A 27 -2.29 1.27 -1.15
C VAL A 27 -2.66 2.57 -0.44
N LEU A 28 -1.64 3.37 -0.13
CA LEU A 28 -1.76 4.59 0.65
C LEU A 28 -1.51 5.80 -0.23
N LYS A 29 -2.14 6.92 0.10
CA LYS A 29 -1.78 8.23 -0.44
C LYS A 29 -1.26 9.12 0.69
N PHE A 30 -0.11 9.72 0.51
CA PHE A 30 0.40 10.71 1.46
C PHE A 30 -0.37 12.02 1.30
N SER A 31 -0.74 12.67 2.40
CA SER A 31 -1.26 14.03 2.37
C SER A 31 -0.26 14.97 1.68
N GLU A 32 -0.73 16.05 1.07
CA GLU A 32 0.14 17.00 0.37
C GLU A 32 1.26 17.53 1.28
N LYS A 33 0.91 17.86 2.52
CA LYS A 33 1.86 18.29 3.57
C LYS A 33 2.95 17.24 3.79
N LEU A 34 2.57 15.99 4.06
CA LEU A 34 3.52 14.90 4.33
C LEU A 34 4.36 14.59 3.09
N PHE A 35 3.74 14.53 1.91
CA PHE A 35 4.45 14.28 0.65
C PHE A 35 5.51 15.34 0.37
N ASN A 36 5.19 16.61 0.60
CA ASN A 36 6.14 17.71 0.44
C ASN A 36 7.31 17.59 1.42
N GLN A 37 7.08 17.12 2.65
CA GLN A 37 8.16 16.85 3.60
C GLN A 37 9.03 15.66 3.17
N LEU A 38 8.42 14.56 2.74
CA LEU A 38 9.15 13.37 2.27
C LEU A 38 9.98 13.65 1.02
N LYS A 39 9.48 14.50 0.11
CA LYS A 39 10.20 14.95 -1.09
C LYS A 39 11.51 15.67 -0.81
N VAL A 40 11.64 16.33 0.35
CA VAL A 40 12.90 16.98 0.75
C VAL A 40 13.98 15.92 1.03
N ILE A 41 13.58 14.75 1.51
CA ILE A 41 14.47 13.62 1.85
C ILE A 41 14.72 12.75 0.62
N ASP A 42 13.66 12.42 -0.12
CA ASP A 42 13.71 11.64 -1.36
C ASP A 42 12.94 12.35 -2.48
N PRO A 43 13.63 13.08 -3.37
CA PRO A 43 12.99 13.80 -4.48
C PRO A 43 12.26 12.92 -5.49
N LEU A 44 12.56 11.61 -5.51
CA LEU A 44 11.96 10.65 -6.45
C LEU A 44 10.79 9.89 -5.83
N ILE A 45 10.42 10.18 -4.58
CA ILE A 45 9.32 9.53 -3.90
C ILE A 45 8.00 9.80 -4.63
N PHE A 46 7.18 8.75 -4.71
CA PHE A 46 5.81 8.86 -5.22
C PHE A 46 4.87 9.38 -4.13
N ASP A 47 3.74 9.95 -4.54
CA ASP A 47 2.69 10.40 -3.62
C ASP A 47 1.93 9.24 -2.96
N LYS A 48 2.34 8.00 -3.25
CA LYS A 48 1.73 6.76 -2.78
C LYS A 48 2.74 5.86 -2.10
N GLY A 49 2.28 5.21 -1.04
CA GLY A 49 2.99 4.15 -0.33
C GLY A 49 2.26 2.82 -0.48
N TYR A 50 3.00 1.72 -0.37
CA TYR A 50 2.42 0.37 -0.39
C TYR A 50 2.88 -0.36 0.84
N VAL A 51 1.93 -0.91 1.60
CA VAL A 51 2.23 -1.50 2.89
C VAL A 51 1.61 -2.88 3.02
N LEU A 52 2.34 -3.77 3.69
CA LEU A 52 1.80 -5.00 4.26
C LEU A 52 1.59 -4.79 5.77
N THR A 53 0.36 -5.00 6.25
CA THR A 53 0.02 -4.92 7.67
C THR A 53 -0.39 -6.28 8.23
N SER A 54 -0.19 -6.50 9.53
CA SER A 54 -0.78 -7.66 10.22
C SER A 54 -2.26 -7.40 10.51
N GLY A 55 -3.19 -8.05 9.79
CA GLY A 55 -4.63 -7.94 10.07
C GLY A 55 -5.28 -6.60 9.66
N TYR A 56 -6.60 -6.55 9.77
CA TYR A 56 -7.47 -5.40 9.43
C TYR A 56 -7.98 -4.65 10.67
N VAL A 57 -7.57 -5.08 11.86
CA VAL A 57 -8.21 -4.62 13.12
C VAL A 57 -7.92 -3.14 13.38
N ASN A 58 -6.78 -2.65 12.89
CA ASN A 58 -6.27 -1.33 13.20
C ASN A 58 -5.96 -0.52 11.91
N THR A 59 -6.01 0.82 12.02
CA THR A 59 -5.51 1.74 10.98
C THR A 59 -3.98 1.66 10.93
N ILE A 60 -3.36 2.08 9.82
CA ILE A 60 -1.89 2.12 9.71
C ILE A 60 -1.26 3.03 10.77
N ASN A 61 -1.98 4.06 11.20
CA ASN A 61 -1.51 5.00 12.21
C ASN A 61 -1.66 4.48 13.64
N ASP A 62 -2.25 3.31 13.86
CA ASP A 62 -2.24 2.68 15.18
C ASP A 62 -0.84 2.14 15.46
N GLU A 63 -0.23 2.56 16.57
CA GLU A 63 1.11 2.16 17.01
C GLU A 63 1.28 0.64 17.11
N LYS A 64 0.18 -0.12 17.26
CA LYS A 64 0.20 -1.59 17.34
C LYS A 64 0.18 -2.25 15.96
N THR A 65 -0.07 -1.49 14.89
CA THR A 65 -0.06 -2.03 13.52
C THR A 65 1.37 -2.19 13.03
N MET A 66 1.86 -3.43 13.05
CA MET A 66 3.10 -3.78 12.36
C MET A 66 2.93 -3.57 10.86
N SER A 67 3.68 -2.61 10.32
CA SER A 67 3.58 -2.12 8.95
C SER A 67 4.92 -2.30 8.24
N LEU A 68 4.91 -2.96 7.08
CA LEU A 68 6.09 -3.09 6.22
C LEU A 68 5.85 -2.38 4.89
N PHE A 69 6.57 -1.30 4.64
CA PHE A 69 6.55 -0.64 3.33
C PHE A 69 7.31 -1.48 2.30
N ILE A 70 6.71 -1.64 1.12
CA ILE A 70 7.25 -2.43 0.02
C ILE A 70 7.18 -1.65 -1.30
N ASN A 71 8.18 -1.83 -2.17
CA ASN A 71 8.20 -1.19 -3.49
C ASN A 71 7.81 -2.14 -4.62
N ASN A 72 7.97 -3.45 -4.40
CA ASN A 72 7.68 -4.51 -5.35
C ASN A 72 6.70 -5.52 -4.73
N CYS A 73 5.83 -6.09 -5.55
CA CYS A 73 4.96 -7.18 -5.12
C CYS A 73 5.80 -8.40 -4.71
N PRO A 74 5.67 -8.92 -3.48
CA PRO A 74 6.47 -10.05 -3.02
C PRO A 74 6.15 -11.35 -3.76
N PHE A 75 5.03 -11.41 -4.48
CA PHE A 75 4.57 -12.63 -5.16
C PHE A 75 4.97 -12.72 -6.63
N CYS A 76 5.07 -11.59 -7.33
CA CYS A 76 5.37 -11.55 -8.77
C CYS A 76 6.48 -10.57 -9.16
N GLY A 77 7.06 -9.82 -8.20
CA GLY A 77 8.14 -8.86 -8.45
C GLY A 77 7.71 -7.54 -9.11
N GLN A 78 6.43 -7.40 -9.51
CA GLN A 78 5.90 -6.19 -10.14
C GLN A 78 6.19 -4.95 -9.29
N LYS A 79 6.79 -3.93 -9.90
CA LYS A 79 6.97 -2.62 -9.26
C LYS A 79 5.59 -1.99 -9.03
N LEU A 80 5.28 -1.71 -7.78
CA LEU A 80 3.91 -1.35 -7.37
C LEU A 80 3.51 0.04 -7.88
N SER A 81 4.45 0.98 -7.94
CA SER A 81 4.25 2.31 -8.56
C SER A 81 3.85 2.25 -10.03
N ASP A 82 4.25 1.20 -10.74
CA ASP A 82 3.96 1.09 -12.17
C ASP A 82 2.57 0.50 -12.41
N PHE A 83 2.03 -0.23 -11.42
CA PHE A 83 0.70 -0.83 -11.47
C PHE A 83 -0.37 0.08 -10.86
N TYR A 84 -0.13 0.58 -9.64
CA TYR A 84 -1.06 1.38 -8.84
C TYR A 84 -0.92 2.88 -9.11
N LYS A 85 -1.03 3.28 -10.38
CA LYS A 85 -0.84 4.68 -10.82
C LYS A 85 -2.00 5.60 -10.45
N SER A 86 -3.22 5.06 -10.47
CA SER A 86 -4.46 5.80 -10.28
C SER A 86 -4.86 5.88 -8.81
N ASP A 87 -5.51 6.98 -8.43
CA ASP A 87 -6.06 7.14 -7.07
C ASP A 87 -7.23 6.20 -6.78
N GLU A 88 -7.83 5.57 -7.80
CA GLU A 88 -8.89 4.56 -7.63
C GLU A 88 -8.46 3.34 -6.81
N TYR A 89 -7.15 3.11 -6.70
CA TYR A 89 -6.57 2.02 -5.91
C TYR A 89 -6.29 2.42 -4.45
N VAL A 90 -6.34 3.71 -4.11
CA VAL A 90 -6.03 4.22 -2.78
C VAL A 90 -7.10 3.76 -1.79
N GLN A 91 -6.65 3.17 -0.69
CA GLN A 91 -7.52 2.66 0.36
C GLN A 91 -7.51 3.57 1.59
N GLU A 92 -6.38 4.23 1.87
CA GLU A 92 -6.20 5.09 3.04
C GLU A 92 -5.33 6.31 2.68
N ILE A 93 -5.62 7.45 3.31
CA ILE A 93 -4.81 8.68 3.24
C ILE A 93 -4.03 8.80 4.55
N ILE A 94 -2.72 9.02 4.46
CA ILE A 94 -1.84 9.19 5.62
C ILE A 94 -1.58 10.69 5.84
N GLU A 95 -1.93 11.14 7.03
CA GLU A 95 -1.73 12.52 7.49
C GLU A 95 -0.54 12.62 8.44
N SER A 96 -0.04 13.85 8.62
CA SER A 96 1.00 14.23 9.59
C SER A 96 0.53 15.36 10.49
#